data_AF-A0A7S3PJI1-F1
#
_entry.id   AF-A0A7S3PJI1-F1
#
_cell.length_a   1.000
_cell.length_b   1.000
_cell.length_c   1.000
_cell.angle_alpha   90.00
_cell.angle_beta   90.00
_cell.angle_gamma   90.00
#
_symmetry.space_group_name_H-M   'P 1'
#
loop_
_entity.id
_entity.type
_entity.pdbx_description
1 polymer ?
#
loop_
_entity_poly.entity_id
_entity_poly.type
_entity_poly.pdbx_seq_one_letter_code
_entity_poly.pdbx_strand_id
1 'polypeptide(L)'
;KPEEAMVHLLPHWNWKTEANRRGSRISRYMSNNNVSVDVWAYTTGDVVELFLNGKSLGNRSMPIEPSTNNLKCRHVEWKAVSYVPGTLIAVAYKNRESKRSGHSQGSLYFQCKTYNS
;
A
#
# COMPACT_ATOMS: atom_id res chain seq x y z
N LYS A 1 2.35 -22.12 14.09
CA LYS A 1 2.40 -21.52 12.74
C LYS A 1 3.15 -20.20 12.85
N PRO A 2 4.11 -19.86 11.98
CA PRO A 2 4.64 -18.51 11.94
C PRO A 2 3.47 -17.55 11.67
N GLU A 3 3.42 -16.43 12.38
CA GLU A 3 2.47 -15.36 12.05
C GLU A 3 2.89 -14.76 10.71
N GLU A 4 2.08 -14.98 9.67
CA GLU A 4 2.25 -14.35 8.37
C GLU A 4 2.04 -12.83 8.52
N ALA A 5 2.82 -12.02 7.78
CA ALA A 5 2.57 -10.60 7.75
C ALA A 5 1.19 -10.38 7.09
N MET A 6 0.46 -9.34 7.48
CA MET A 6 -0.79 -8.97 6.84
C MET A 6 -0.66 -7.58 6.26
N VAL A 7 -1.30 -7.32 5.13
CA VAL A 7 -1.40 -5.99 4.57
C VAL A 7 -2.80 -5.73 4.03
N HIS A 8 -3.28 -4.52 4.22
CA HIS A 8 -4.56 -4.05 3.69
C HIS A 8 -4.37 -2.68 3.07
N LEU A 9 -4.76 -2.55 1.79
CA LEU A 9 -4.60 -1.32 1.02
C LEU A 9 -5.89 -0.50 1.01
N LEU A 10 -5.71 0.82 1.11
CA LEU A 10 -6.75 1.83 0.98
C LEU A 10 -6.25 2.97 0.06
N PRO A 11 -7.14 3.63 -0.69
CA PRO A 11 -8.57 3.32 -0.84
C PRO A 11 -8.76 2.18 -1.86
N HIS A 12 -10.00 1.95 -2.33
CA HIS A 12 -10.23 1.18 -3.55
C HIS A 12 -9.51 1.84 -4.74
N TRP A 13 -9.19 1.07 -5.78
CA TRP A 13 -8.46 1.59 -6.93
C TRP A 13 -9.37 2.05 -8.11
N ASN A 14 -10.70 2.06 -7.98
CA ASN A 14 -11.65 2.33 -9.09
C ASN A 14 -12.03 3.81 -9.29
N TRP A 15 -11.10 4.65 -9.74
CA TRP A 15 -11.32 6.11 -9.78
C TRP A 15 -11.95 6.67 -11.07
N LYS A 16 -11.77 6.01 -12.22
CA LYS A 16 -12.34 6.48 -13.52
C LYS A 16 -13.87 6.54 -13.49
N THR A 17 -14.50 5.51 -12.93
CA THR A 17 -15.96 5.41 -12.82
C THR A 17 -16.51 6.41 -11.81
N GLU A 18 -15.77 6.70 -10.74
CA GLU A 18 -16.16 7.73 -9.77
C GLU A 18 -16.05 9.13 -10.34
N ALA A 19 -15.08 9.45 -11.21
CA ALA A 19 -14.95 10.78 -11.81
C ALA A 19 -16.21 11.23 -12.55
N ASN A 20 -16.89 10.27 -13.18
CA ASN A 20 -18.06 10.51 -14.01
C ASN A 20 -19.38 10.41 -13.24
N ARG A 21 -19.36 10.09 -11.94
CA ARG A 21 -20.58 10.02 -11.12
C ARG A 21 -20.99 11.40 -10.61
N ARG A 22 -22.25 11.77 -10.84
CA ARG A 22 -22.85 13.00 -10.30
C ARG A 22 -22.82 12.94 -8.75
N GLY A 23 -22.23 13.95 -8.10
CA GLY A 23 -22.03 13.98 -6.64
C GLY A 23 -20.77 13.26 -6.14
N SER A 24 -19.88 12.84 -7.03
CA SER A 24 -18.64 12.18 -6.67
C SER A 24 -17.72 13.08 -5.85
N ARG A 25 -17.20 12.55 -4.74
CA ARG A 25 -16.28 13.25 -3.83
C ARG A 25 -14.84 13.24 -4.33
N ILE A 26 -14.56 12.68 -5.51
CA ILE A 26 -13.19 12.53 -6.00
C ILE A 26 -12.59 13.82 -6.56
N SER A 27 -13.35 14.93 -6.62
CA SER A 27 -12.83 16.23 -7.03
C SER A 27 -11.61 16.66 -6.19
N ARG A 28 -11.53 16.25 -4.92
CA ARG A 28 -10.34 16.48 -4.05
C ARG A 28 -9.08 15.76 -4.51
N TYR A 29 -9.22 14.70 -5.30
CA TYR A 29 -8.14 13.89 -5.84
C TYR A 29 -7.82 14.24 -7.30
N MET A 30 -8.55 15.19 -7.89
CA MET A 30 -8.38 15.62 -9.28
C MET A 30 -7.68 16.98 -9.37
N SER A 31 -6.63 17.04 -10.19
CA SER A 31 -5.99 18.29 -10.59
C SER A 31 -5.67 18.23 -12.08
N ASN A 32 -6.14 19.21 -12.86
CA ASN A 32 -5.87 19.32 -14.30
C ASN A 32 -6.17 18.01 -15.08
N ASN A 33 -7.34 17.41 -14.86
CA ASN A 33 -7.77 16.11 -15.44
C ASN A 33 -6.94 14.88 -15.02
N ASN A 34 -5.99 15.01 -14.10
CA ASN A 34 -5.26 13.89 -13.52
C ASN A 34 -5.80 13.56 -12.13
N VAL A 35 -5.93 12.25 -11.83
CA VAL A 35 -6.30 11.77 -10.49
C VAL A 35 -5.01 11.35 -9.77
N SER A 36 -4.78 11.92 -8.60
CA SER A 36 -3.68 11.56 -7.69
C SER A 36 -4.23 11.14 -6.34
N VAL A 37 -3.86 9.96 -5.88
CA VAL A 37 -4.45 9.30 -4.72
C VAL A 37 -3.38 9.06 -3.68
N ASP A 38 -3.69 9.41 -2.43
CA ASP A 38 -2.86 8.99 -1.29
C ASP A 38 -3.22 7.55 -0.95
N VAL A 39 -2.28 6.63 -1.16
CA VAL A 39 -2.45 5.20 -0.92
C VAL A 39 -1.88 4.85 0.44
N TRP A 40 -2.69 4.21 1.28
CA TRP A 40 -2.30 3.77 2.62
C TRP A 40 -2.28 2.24 2.69
N ALA A 41 -1.29 1.69 3.37
CA ALA A 41 -1.20 0.28 3.67
C ALA A 41 -1.17 0.07 5.18
N TYR A 42 -2.20 -0.55 5.74
CA TYR A 42 -2.15 -1.05 7.12
C TYR A 42 -1.50 -2.41 7.12
N THR A 43 -0.52 -2.62 7.99
CA THR A 43 0.25 -3.87 7.98
C THR A 43 0.70 -4.32 9.36
N THR A 44 0.92 -5.62 9.50
CA THR A 44 1.66 -6.23 10.63
C THR A 44 3.12 -6.56 10.26
N GLY A 45 3.54 -6.26 9.03
CA GLY A 45 4.92 -6.36 8.56
C GLY A 45 5.72 -5.10 8.88
N ASP A 46 7.05 -5.21 8.80
CA ASP A 46 7.99 -4.14 9.09
C ASP A 46 8.27 -3.28 7.87
N VAL A 47 8.13 -3.85 6.67
CA VAL A 47 8.33 -3.15 5.39
C VAL A 47 7.18 -3.52 4.45
N VAL A 48 6.67 -2.55 3.71
CA VAL A 48 5.69 -2.77 2.64
C VAL A 48 6.20 -2.19 1.34
N GLU A 49 6.07 -2.93 0.25
CA GLU A 49 6.33 -2.43 -1.09
C GLU A 49 5.04 -2.39 -1.91
N LEU A 50 4.83 -1.27 -2.61
CA LEU A 50 3.65 -1.02 -3.43
C LEU A 50 4.01 -1.19 -4.91
N PHE A 51 3.17 -1.89 -5.65
CA PHE A 51 3.30 -2.11 -7.08
C PHE A 51 2.04 -1.64 -7.79
N LEU A 52 2.21 -0.87 -8.86
CA LEU A 52 1.15 -0.50 -9.79
C LEU A 52 1.44 -1.11 -11.15
N ASN A 53 0.55 -2.01 -11.61
CA ASN A 53 0.71 -2.72 -12.88
C ASN A 53 2.06 -3.43 -13.00
N GLY A 54 2.54 -4.03 -11.90
CA GLY A 54 3.83 -4.73 -11.83
C GLY A 54 5.05 -3.83 -11.67
N LYS A 55 4.91 -2.50 -11.75
CA LYS A 55 6.00 -1.55 -11.49
C LYS A 55 6.02 -1.17 -10.02
N SER A 56 7.19 -1.32 -9.37
CA SER A 56 7.38 -0.84 -7.99
C SER A 56 7.26 0.67 -7.92
N LEU A 57 6.51 1.15 -6.92
CA LEU A 57 6.39 2.54 -6.50
C LEU A 57 7.28 2.83 -5.28
N GLY A 58 8.16 1.89 -4.92
CA GLY A 58 9.06 1.96 -3.78
C GLY A 58 8.49 1.31 -2.51
N ASN A 59 9.40 0.96 -1.60
CA ASN A 59 9.07 0.41 -0.30
C ASN A 59 9.01 1.48 0.81
N ARG A 60 8.31 1.15 1.89
CA ARG A 60 8.19 1.95 3.09
C ARG A 60 8.39 1.05 4.30
N SER A 61 9.33 1.42 5.16
CA SER A 61 9.50 0.80 6.47
C SER A 61 8.55 1.42 7.49
N MET A 62 8.06 0.60 8.41
CA MET A 62 7.27 1.06 9.53
C MET A 62 8.11 1.98 10.42
N PRO A 63 7.58 3.16 10.79
CA PRO A 63 8.30 4.06 11.69
C PRO A 63 8.40 3.45 13.08
N ILE A 64 9.63 3.34 13.59
CA ILE A 64 9.96 2.87 14.94
C ILE A 64 10.18 4.10 15.83
N GLU A 65 9.63 4.08 17.05
CA GLU A 65 9.97 5.06 18.09
C GLU A 65 11.34 4.73 18.69
N PRO A 66 12.38 5.59 18.49
CA PRO A 66 13.74 5.26 18.90
C PRO A 66 13.91 5.09 20.41
N SER A 67 13.05 5.76 21.21
CA SER A 67 13.11 5.73 22.67
C SER A 67 12.52 4.46 23.29
N THR A 68 11.64 3.76 22.57
CA THR A 68 10.91 2.59 23.10
C THR A 68 11.09 1.33 22.26
N ASN A 69 11.72 1.45 21.08
CA ASN A 69 11.84 0.42 20.06
C ASN A 69 10.49 -0.21 19.65
N ASN A 70 9.40 0.55 19.79
CA ASN A 70 8.05 0.12 19.42
C ASN A 70 7.59 0.77 18.11
N LEU A 71 6.65 0.13 17.42
CA LEU A 71 6.04 0.67 16.21
C LEU A 71 5.19 1.91 16.55
N LYS A 72 5.49 3.05 15.91
CA LYS A 72 4.79 4.33 16.14
C LYS A 72 3.41 4.36 15.49
N CYS A 73 3.33 3.87 14.27
CA CYS A 73 2.14 3.85 13.43
C CYS A 73 1.84 2.41 13.03
N ARG A 74 0.63 2.13 12.56
CA ARG A 74 0.24 0.81 11.99
C ARG A 74 -0.02 0.85 10.49
N HIS A 75 0.38 1.94 9.83
CA HIS A 75 0.29 2.09 8.40
C HIS A 75 1.49 2.84 7.83
N VAL A 76 1.68 2.69 6.52
CA VAL A 76 2.58 3.49 5.68
C VAL A 76 1.79 4.12 4.54
N GLU A 77 2.33 5.18 3.95
CA GLU A 77 1.66 5.92 2.87
C GLU A 77 2.55 6.20 1.65
N TRP A 78 1.90 6.26 0.49
CA TRP A 78 2.42 6.82 -0.75
C TRP A 78 1.54 8.00 -1.14
N LYS A 79 2.12 9.19 -1.16
CA LYS A 79 1.41 10.43 -1.48
C LYS A 79 1.31 10.63 -2.98
N ALA A 80 0.17 11.16 -3.42
CA ALA A 80 -0.07 11.58 -4.80
C ALA A 80 0.29 10.51 -5.85
N VAL A 81 -0.09 9.24 -5.61
CA VAL A 81 0.08 8.17 -6.60
C VAL A 81 -0.82 8.47 -7.79
N SER A 82 -0.22 8.68 -8.95
CA SER A 82 -0.97 8.92 -10.18
C SER A 82 -1.81 7.70 -10.53
N TYR A 83 -3.11 7.92 -10.69
CA TYR A 83 -4.03 6.85 -11.01
C TYR A 83 -3.77 6.33 -12.43
N VAL A 84 -3.53 5.02 -12.51
CA VAL A 84 -3.53 4.27 -13.76
C VAL A 84 -4.45 3.07 -13.56
N PRO A 85 -5.43 2.83 -14.46
CA PRO A 85 -6.25 1.63 -14.41
C PRO A 85 -5.38 0.37 -14.42
N GLY A 86 -5.77 -0.60 -13.61
CA GLY A 86 -5.18 -1.93 -13.56
C GLY A 86 -5.13 -2.45 -12.13
N THR A 87 -3.96 -2.91 -11.70
CA THR A 87 -3.80 -3.61 -10.43
C THR A 87 -2.83 -2.88 -9.52
N LEU A 88 -3.28 -2.58 -8.31
CA LEU A 88 -2.45 -2.13 -7.20
C LEU A 88 -2.22 -3.30 -6.24
N ILE A 89 -0.95 -3.65 -5.99
CA ILE A 89 -0.54 -4.74 -5.10
C ILE A 89 0.35 -4.17 -4.01
N ALA A 90 0.10 -4.59 -2.76
CA ALA A 90 1.06 -4.41 -1.68
C ALA A 90 1.61 -5.76 -1.23
N VAL A 91 2.92 -5.78 -0.97
CA VAL A 91 3.64 -6.92 -0.41
C VAL A 91 4.25 -6.48 0.92
N ALA A 92 3.89 -7.16 2.00
CA ALA A 92 4.48 -6.93 3.32
C ALA A 92 5.56 -7.95 3.66
N TYR A 93 6.63 -7.47 4.28
CA TYR A 93 7.77 -8.24 4.73
C TYR A 93 7.93 -8.06 6.25
N LYS A 94 8.28 -9.13 6.95
CA LYS A 94 8.58 -9.09 8.39
C LYS A 94 10.02 -9.55 8.60
N ASN A 95 10.86 -8.67 9.13
CA ASN A 95 12.21 -9.01 9.54
C ASN A 95 12.14 -9.58 10.95
N ARG A 96 12.25 -10.91 11.09
CA ARG A 96 12.52 -11.50 12.40
C ARG A 96 13.94 -11.13 12.82
N GLU A 97 14.05 -10.20 13.75
CA GLU A 97 15.27 -10.05 14.53
C GLU A 97 15.37 -11.24 15.50
N SER A 98 16.02 -12.33 15.09
CA SER A 98 16.79 -13.23 15.98
C SER A 98 17.38 -14.43 15.23
N LYS A 99 18.71 -14.47 15.17
CA LYS A 99 19.58 -15.67 15.13
C LYS A 99 19.07 -16.86 14.29
N ARG A 100 19.30 -16.80 12.98
CA ARG A 100 19.91 -17.86 12.13
C ARG A 100 19.57 -17.60 10.67
N SER A 101 20.62 -17.44 9.87
CA SER A 101 20.68 -17.74 8.42
C SER A 101 19.56 -17.20 7.52
N GLY A 102 19.82 -16.05 6.89
CA GLY A 102 19.82 -15.90 5.43
C GLY A 102 18.55 -16.09 4.59
N HIS A 103 17.35 -16.22 5.16
CA HIS A 103 16.12 -16.33 4.36
C HIS A 103 15.07 -15.31 4.82
N SER A 104 14.94 -14.21 4.08
CA SER A 104 13.81 -13.28 4.19
C SER A 104 12.54 -13.99 3.73
N GLN A 105 11.74 -14.49 4.68
CA GLN A 105 10.44 -15.10 4.39
C GLN A 105 9.40 -14.00 4.19
N GLY A 106 9.08 -13.70 2.92
CA GLY A 106 8.00 -12.79 2.56
C GLY A 106 6.67 -13.56 2.47
N SER A 107 5.64 -13.10 3.20
CA SER A 107 4.26 -13.58 3.04
C SER A 107 3.28 -12.48 3.41
N LEU A 108 2.61 -11.91 2.41
CA LEU A 108 1.15 -11.88 2.18
C LEU A 108 0.82 -10.78 1.17
N TYR A 109 -0.04 -11.09 0.21
CA TYR A 109 -0.40 -10.23 -0.92
C TYR A 109 -1.80 -9.64 -0.69
N PHE A 110 -1.95 -8.32 -0.80
CA PHE A 110 -3.28 -7.70 -0.95
C PHE A 110 -3.36 -7.05 -2.33
N GLN A 111 -4.36 -7.47 -3.11
CA GLN A 111 -4.54 -7.04 -4.49
C GLN A 111 -5.85 -6.26 -4.61
N CYS A 112 -5.76 -4.96 -4.91
CA CYS A 112 -6.91 -4.17 -5.35
C CYS A 112 -6.89 -4.09 -6.88
N LYS A 113 -7.96 -4.55 -7.53
CA LYS A 113 -8.09 -4.53 -9.00
C LYS A 113 -9.08 -3.46 -9.42
N THR A 114 -8.82 -2.90 -10.59
CA THR A 114 -9.81 -2.13 -11.34
C THR A 114 -10.17 -2.84 -12.62
N TYR A 115 -11.46 -2.85 -12.93
CA TYR A 115 -11.95 -3.31 -14.20
C TYR A 115 -12.08 -2.11 -15.13
N ASN A 116 -11.48 -2.19 -16.31
CA ASN A 116 -11.84 -1.31 -17.42
C ASN A 116 -13.23 -1.75 -17.88
N SER A 117 -14.27 -1.07 -17.42
CA SER A 117 -15.61 -1.13 -18.04
C SER A 117 -15.69 -0.16 -19.20
#